data_AF-A0A4R8EJ64-F1
#
_entry.id   AF-A0A4R8EJ64-F1
#
_cell.length_a   1.000
_cell.length_b   1.000
_cell.length_c   1.000
_cell.angle_alpha   90.00
_cell.angle_beta   90.00
_cell.angle_gamma   90.00
#
_symmetry.space_group_name_H-M   'P 1'
#
loop_
_entity.id
_entity.type
_entity.pdbx_description
1 polymer ?
#
loop_
_entity_poly.entity_id
_entity_poly.type
_entity_poly.pdbx_seq_one_letter_code
_entity_poly.pdbx_strand_id
1 'polypeptide(L)'
;MLIPYNYFLNENPQFYYFITKNEIEYRVAFIVDETFSAISGLDINNIFQIIVEKITDKIEKLDIQVSITIQSIIIAFFKNSQNSMLYVCDDKDNKSIKRFKVFNRWYSKKRD
;
A
#
# COMPACT_ATOMS: atom_id res chain seq x y z
N MET A 1 15.92 -16.14 -3.96
CA MET A 1 15.02 -15.05 -4.41
C MET A 1 13.84 -15.01 -3.45
N LEU A 2 13.51 -13.87 -2.85
CA LEU A 2 12.35 -13.78 -1.95
C LEU A 2 11.09 -13.58 -2.80
N ILE A 3 10.08 -14.42 -2.60
CA ILE A 3 8.82 -14.43 -3.35
C ILE A 3 7.76 -13.68 -2.51
N PRO A 4 6.88 -12.87 -3.11
CA PRO A 4 5.75 -12.30 -2.38
C PRO A 4 4.83 -13.39 -1.81
N TYR A 5 4.11 -13.08 -0.74
CA TYR A 5 2.97 -13.90 -0.33
C TYR A 5 1.91 -13.87 -1.44
N ASN A 6 1.14 -14.96 -1.52
CA ASN A 6 -0.06 -14.97 -2.35
C ASN A 6 -1.03 -13.92 -1.81
N TYR A 7 -1.59 -13.12 -2.72
CA TYR A 7 -2.61 -12.14 -2.42
C TYR A 7 -3.79 -12.30 -3.35
N PHE A 8 -4.97 -11.87 -2.90
CA PHE A 8 -6.20 -11.98 -3.65
C PHE A 8 -7.01 -10.69 -3.55
N LEU A 9 -7.91 -10.51 -4.53
CA LEU A 9 -8.94 -9.47 -4.51
C LEU A 9 -10.21 -10.05 -3.91
N ASN A 10 -10.92 -9.27 -3.10
CA ASN A 10 -12.31 -9.57 -2.75
C ASN A 10 -13.27 -8.90 -3.75
N GLU A 11 -14.56 -8.87 -3.43
CA GLU A 11 -15.63 -8.30 -4.27
C GLU A 11 -15.37 -6.86 -4.76
N ASN A 12 -14.57 -6.08 -4.01
CA ASN A 12 -14.13 -4.76 -4.44
C ASN A 12 -12.66 -4.80 -4.95
N PRO A 13 -12.41 -4.46 -6.22
CA PRO A 13 -11.10 -4.55 -6.87
C PRO A 13 -10.05 -3.57 -6.30
N GLN A 14 -10.47 -2.65 -5.42
CA GLN A 14 -9.57 -1.71 -4.74
C GLN A 14 -8.88 -2.32 -3.52
N PHE A 15 -9.32 -3.48 -3.03
CA PHE A 15 -8.77 -4.12 -1.84
C PHE A 15 -8.04 -5.42 -2.19
N TYR A 16 -6.76 -5.45 -1.82
CA TYR A 16 -5.90 -6.62 -1.88
C TYR A 16 -5.68 -7.17 -0.47
N TYR A 17 -5.75 -8.48 -0.34
CA TYR A 17 -5.57 -9.18 0.93
C TYR A 17 -4.44 -10.19 0.82
N PHE A 18 -3.65 -10.32 1.87
CA PHE A 18 -2.69 -11.41 2.01
C PHE A 18 -2.50 -11.80 3.46
N ILE A 19 -2.20 -13.09 3.66
CA ILE A 19 -1.91 -13.67 4.97
C ILE A 19 -0.44 -14.09 4.99
N THR A 20 0.29 -13.61 5.98
CA THR A 20 1.70 -13.97 6.16
C THR A 20 1.82 -15.38 6.75
N LYS A 21 3.04 -15.96 6.71
CA LYS A 21 3.34 -17.23 7.38
C LYS A 21 3.13 -17.21 8.90
N ASN A 22 3.06 -16.02 9.50
CA ASN A 22 2.80 -15.83 10.93
C ASN A 22 1.30 -15.59 11.20
N GLU A 23 0.44 -15.88 10.22
CA GLU A 23 -1.02 -15.71 10.30
C GLU A 23 -1.42 -14.27 10.67
N ILE A 24 -0.66 -13.29 10.15
CA ILE A 24 -1.00 -11.87 10.19
C ILE A 24 -1.67 -11.54 8.87
N GLU A 25 -2.89 -11.05 8.95
CA GLU A 25 -3.67 -10.60 7.79
C GLU A 25 -3.42 -9.11 7.53
N TYR A 26 -3.15 -8.79 6.27
CA TYR A 26 -2.98 -7.43 5.80
C TYR A 26 -4.00 -7.12 4.70
N ARG A 27 -4.48 -5.88 4.72
CA ARG A 27 -5.28 -5.27 3.66
C ARG A 27 -4.49 -4.12 3.04
N VAL A 28 -4.41 -4.09 1.72
CA VAL A 28 -3.89 -2.97 0.94
C VAL A 28 -5.03 -2.40 0.12
N ALA A 29 -5.40 -1.15 0.40
CA ALA A 29 -6.50 -0.44 -0.25
C ALA A 29 -5.97 0.66 -1.16
N PHE A 30 -6.60 0.85 -2.32
CA PHE A 30 -6.42 2.01 -3.19
C PHE A 30 -7.71 2.80 -3.27
N ILE A 31 -7.81 3.87 -2.47
CA ILE A 31 -9.02 4.67 -2.35
C ILE A 31 -8.90 5.90 -3.25
N VAL A 32 -9.95 6.22 -4.01
CA VAL A 32 -9.99 7.43 -4.85
C VAL A 32 -9.75 8.68 -3.99
N ASP A 33 -8.86 9.54 -4.47
CA ASP A 33 -8.54 10.83 -3.84
C ASP A 33 -9.05 11.98 -4.71
N GLU A 34 -9.99 12.75 -4.18
CA GLU A 34 -10.60 13.89 -4.87
C GLU A 34 -9.98 15.24 -4.44
N THR A 35 -8.93 15.24 -3.62
CA THR A 35 -8.37 16.46 -3.02
C THR A 35 -7.93 17.46 -4.08
N PHE A 36 -7.21 16.98 -5.11
CA PHE A 36 -6.74 17.85 -6.20
C PHE A 36 -7.90 18.37 -7.05
N SER A 37 -8.92 17.55 -7.28
CA SER A 37 -10.12 17.98 -7.99
C SER A 37 -10.86 19.08 -7.21
N ALA A 38 -11.01 18.90 -5.89
CA ALA A 38 -11.69 19.84 -5.01
C ALA A 38 -10.99 21.21 -4.93
N ILE A 39 -9.65 21.24 -4.86
CA ILE A 39 -8.90 22.50 -4.75
C ILE A 39 -8.73 23.23 -6.10
N SER A 40 -8.72 22.50 -7.21
CA SER A 40 -8.50 23.09 -8.54
C SER A 40 -9.79 23.45 -9.27
N GLY A 41 -10.91 22.83 -8.89
CA GLY A 41 -12.18 22.91 -9.62
C GLY A 41 -12.18 22.14 -10.95
N LEU A 42 -11.13 21.34 -11.20
CA LEU A 42 -11.01 20.48 -12.38
C LEU A 42 -11.31 19.03 -11.99
N ASP A 43 -11.93 18.26 -12.88
CA ASP A 43 -12.08 16.83 -12.67
C ASP A 43 -10.76 16.10 -12.96
N ILE A 44 -10.04 15.73 -11.89
CA ILE A 44 -8.76 15.01 -11.97
C ILE A 44 -8.99 13.56 -11.52
N ASN A 45 -9.18 12.70 -12.50
CA ASN A 45 -9.44 11.28 -12.30
C ASN A 45 -8.16 10.48 -12.00
N ASN A 46 -8.35 9.22 -11.56
CA ASN A 46 -7.28 8.23 -11.39
C ASN A 46 -6.21 8.59 -10.34
N ILE A 47 -6.52 9.44 -9.37
CA ILE A 47 -5.67 9.64 -8.18
C ILE A 47 -6.17 8.75 -7.06
N PHE A 48 -5.27 8.00 -6.43
CA PHE A 48 -5.59 7.08 -5.36
C PHE A 48 -4.66 7.26 -4.17
N GLN A 49 -5.17 7.18 -2.95
CA GLN A 49 -4.33 6.95 -1.77
C GLN A 49 -4.12 5.46 -1.54
N ILE A 50 -2.89 5.06 -1.21
CA ILE A 50 -2.61 3.71 -0.72
C ILE A 50 -2.71 3.66 0.81
N ILE A 51 -3.50 2.72 1.30
CA ILE A 51 -3.60 2.39 2.72
C ILE A 51 -3.11 0.97 2.91
N VAL A 52 -2.14 0.78 3.82
CA VAL A 52 -1.67 -0.53 4.24
C VAL A 52 -2.09 -0.73 5.68
N GLU A 53 -2.97 -1.69 5.90
CA GLU A 53 -3.56 -1.98 7.20
C GLU A 53 -3.22 -3.41 7.62
N LYS A 54 -2.87 -3.56 8.90
CA LYS A 54 -2.77 -4.85 9.56
C LYS A 54 -4.14 -5.12 10.20
N ILE A 55 -4.84 -6.16 9.75
CA ILE A 55 -6.19 -6.49 10.23
C ILE A 55 -6.13 -7.23 11.58
N THR A 56 -5.14 -8.09 11.76
CA THR A 56 -4.99 -8.86 13.00
C THR A 56 -4.24 -8.09 14.08
N ASP A 57 -4.64 -8.24 15.34
CA ASP A 57 -3.97 -7.62 16.50
C ASP A 57 -2.65 -8.31 16.93
N LYS A 58 -2.21 -9.35 16.20
CA LYS A 58 -0.96 -10.05 16.48
C LYS A 58 0.25 -9.12 16.33
N ILE A 59 1.19 -9.19 17.26
CA ILE A 59 2.45 -8.42 17.19
C ILE A 59 3.26 -8.88 15.99
N GLU A 60 3.58 -7.95 15.09
CA GLU A 60 4.38 -8.23 13.92
C GLU A 60 5.87 -8.39 14.27
N LYS A 61 6.47 -9.45 13.74
CA LYS A 61 7.94 -9.59 13.67
C LYS A 61 8.43 -9.01 12.35
N LEU A 62 9.73 -8.73 12.25
CA LEU A 62 10.34 -8.31 10.99
C LEU A 62 10.10 -9.38 9.92
N ASP A 63 9.33 -9.04 8.89
CA ASP A 63 9.04 -9.92 7.77
C ASP A 63 9.24 -9.17 6.45
N ILE A 64 10.31 -9.51 5.73
CA ILE A 64 10.68 -8.86 4.47
C ILE A 64 9.67 -9.23 3.36
N GLN A 65 9.01 -10.40 3.43
CA GLN A 65 8.03 -10.80 2.42
C GLN A 65 6.81 -9.87 2.43
N VAL A 66 6.46 -9.24 3.56
CA VAL A 66 5.40 -8.22 3.62
C VAL A 66 5.70 -7.07 2.66
N SER A 67 6.92 -6.53 2.70
CA SER A 67 7.32 -5.43 1.81
C SER A 67 7.35 -5.82 0.34
N ILE A 68 7.76 -7.06 0.04
CA ILE A 68 7.81 -7.59 -1.32
C ILE A 68 6.39 -7.81 -1.85
N THR A 69 5.48 -8.25 -0.98
CA THR A 69 4.06 -8.46 -1.30
C THR A 69 3.38 -7.14 -1.60
N ILE A 70 3.54 -6.14 -0.74
CA ILE A 70 3.01 -4.78 -0.96
C ILE A 70 3.56 -4.20 -2.27
N GLN A 71 4.84 -4.37 -2.56
CA GLN A 71 5.41 -3.94 -3.84
C GLN A 71 4.79 -4.66 -5.03
N SER A 72 4.59 -5.98 -4.94
CA SER A 72 3.93 -6.75 -6.02
C SER A 72 2.50 -6.27 -6.27
N ILE A 73 1.77 -5.93 -5.21
CA ILE A 73 0.42 -5.35 -5.28
C ILE A 73 0.46 -3.98 -5.96
N ILE A 74 1.40 -3.11 -5.57
CA ILE A 74 1.58 -1.78 -6.19
C ILE A 74 1.87 -1.92 -7.69
N ILE A 75 2.78 -2.84 -8.08
CA ILE A 75 3.08 -3.10 -9.49
C ILE A 75 1.84 -3.60 -10.24
N ALA A 76 1.04 -4.48 -9.63
CA ALA A 76 -0.20 -4.97 -10.23
C ALA A 76 -1.24 -3.86 -10.40
N PHE A 77 -1.35 -2.95 -9.44
CA PHE A 77 -2.25 -1.80 -9.48
C PHE A 77 -1.88 -0.80 -10.59
N PHE A 78 -0.58 -0.54 -10.77
CA PHE A 78 -0.07 0.34 -11.82
C PHE A 78 0.00 -0.31 -13.22
N LYS A 79 -0.55 -1.52 -13.41
CA LYS A 79 -0.79 -2.03 -14.76
C LYS A 79 -1.70 -1.10 -15.58
N ASN A 80 -2.58 -0.34 -14.91
CA ASN A 80 -3.23 0.82 -15.52
C ASN A 80 -2.31 2.03 -15.39
N SER A 81 -1.72 2.45 -16.52
CA SER A 81 -0.75 3.55 -16.55
C SER A 81 -1.36 4.94 -16.30
N GLN A 82 -2.68 5.07 -16.25
CA GLN A 82 -3.35 6.33 -15.89
C GLN A 82 -3.45 6.52 -14.38
N ASN A 83 -3.24 5.47 -13.59
CA ASN A 83 -3.31 5.55 -12.14
C ASN A 83 -2.13 6.36 -11.59
N SER A 84 -2.43 7.24 -10.64
CA SER A 84 -1.48 7.93 -9.78
C SER A 84 -1.72 7.53 -8.33
N MET A 85 -0.66 7.35 -7.54
CA MET A 85 -0.76 6.94 -6.14
C MET A 85 -0.13 7.98 -5.23
N LEU A 86 -0.90 8.42 -4.24
CA LEU A 86 -0.47 9.21 -3.11
C LEU A 86 -0.20 8.28 -1.93
N TYR A 87 0.94 8.47 -1.27
CA TYR A 87 1.22 7.82 -0.01
C TYR A 87 1.13 8.84 1.12
N VAL A 88 0.08 8.72 1.92
CA VAL A 88 -0.17 9.59 3.08
C VAL A 88 0.01 8.76 4.35
N CYS A 89 0.94 9.16 5.20
CA CYS A 89 1.08 8.59 6.53
C CYS A 89 0.24 9.39 7.52
N ASP A 90 -0.67 8.74 8.23
CA ASP A 90 -1.24 9.34 9.46
C ASP A 90 -0.09 9.64 10.43
N ASP A 91 -0.17 10.74 11.18
CA ASP A 91 0.81 11.14 12.21
C ASP A 91 0.21 11.25 13.61
N LYS A 92 -1.04 10.83 13.80
CA LYS A 92 -1.72 10.90 15.12
C LYS A 92 -0.96 10.17 16.25
N ASP A 93 -0.10 9.21 15.92
CA ASP A 93 0.71 8.46 16.89
C ASP A 93 2.20 8.85 16.91
N ASN A 94 2.59 9.96 16.25
CA ASN A 94 3.98 10.41 16.06
C ASN A 94 4.90 9.36 15.37
N LYS A 95 4.33 8.34 14.70
CA LYS A 95 5.11 7.31 13.98
C LYS A 95 5.21 7.57 12.48
N SER A 96 4.75 8.72 11.98
CA SER A 96 4.83 9.07 10.55
C SER A 96 6.25 8.92 9.99
N ILE A 97 7.27 9.42 10.69
CA ILE A 97 8.68 9.33 10.27
C ILE A 97 9.13 7.87 10.15
N LYS A 98 8.68 6.99 11.06
CA LYS A 98 9.02 5.57 11.01
C LYS A 98 8.36 4.91 9.80
N ARG A 99 7.06 5.20 9.55
CA ARG A 99 6.33 4.70 8.36
C ARG A 99 6.95 5.21 7.06
N PHE A 100 7.29 6.50 6.99
CA PHE A 100 7.99 7.11 5.86
C PHE A 100 9.35 6.46 5.58
N LYS A 101 10.18 6.25 6.62
CA LYS A 101 11.48 5.55 6.46
C LYS A 101 11.31 4.12 5.97
N VAL A 102 10.28 3.41 6.44
CA VAL A 102 9.95 2.05 6.01
C VAL A 102 9.55 2.06 4.53
N PHE A 103 8.63 2.93 4.12
CA PHE A 103 8.21 3.08 2.74
C PHE A 103 9.36 3.46 1.81
N ASN A 104 10.15 4.48 2.17
CA ASN A 104 11.31 4.88 1.38
C ASN A 104 12.33 3.77 1.23
N ARG A 105 12.57 2.98 2.27
CA ARG A 105 13.44 1.79 2.18
C ARG A 105 12.89 0.76 1.20
N TRP A 106 11.57 0.58 1.14
CA TRP A 106 10.94 -0.31 0.16
C TRP A 106 11.11 0.21 -1.27
N TYR A 107 10.94 1.52 -1.45
CA TYR A 107 11.04 2.19 -2.74
C TYR A 107 12.49 2.26 -3.27
N SER A 108 13.45 2.65 -2.43
CA SER A 108 14.84 2.90 -2.84
C SER A 108 15.62 1.63 -3.15
N LYS A 109 15.33 0.50 -2.50
CA LYS A 109 16.02 -0.77 -2.71
C LYS A 109 15.82 -1.40 -4.09
N LYS A 110 15.03 -0.78 -4.98
CA LYS A 110 14.68 -1.30 -6.31
C LYS A 110 15.04 -0.32 -7.44
N ARG A 111 15.93 0.62 -7.16
CA ARG A 111 16.45 1.58 -8.15
C ARG A 111 17.80 1.16 -8.75
N ASP A 112 18.22 -0.09 -8.51
CA ASP A 112 19.35 -0.77 -9.14
C ASP A 112 18.84 -1.98 -9.96
#